data_AF-V9ER82-F1
#
_entry.id   AF-V9ER82-F1
#
_cell.length_a   1.000
_cell.length_b   1.000
_cell.length_c   1.000
_cell.angle_alpha   90.00
_cell.angle_beta   90.00
_cell.angle_gamma   90.00
#
_symmetry.space_group_name_H-M   'P 1'
#
loop_
_entity.id
_entity.type
_entity.pdbx_description
1 polymer ?
#
loop_
_entity_poly.entity_id
_entity_poly.type
_entity_poly.pdbx_seq_one_letter_code
_entity_poly.pdbx_strand_id
1 'polypeptide(L)'
;MTTAGSFYYLRPGTFDVLGYSYGKLEEVASRRGKVKINLVLSGRWANEKVQASEVTLADITEREVSKAEALQGPGTFVGGAICTARVPLGGVRVWAYGLVTGYQWSTHRQEGTVDVNFGDSTETVPYQADNLQDVSVEIYALRPCASCGTSAVMPRELKQIHEKVYKKFNGADQIAVQNVDELVVDARVKPVSEAAILPIFDITNSKLCHVSVKHILDHVFYKDGNRPPPAGL
;
A
#
# COMPACT_ATOMS: atom_id res chain seq x y z
N MET A 1 -17.71 27.43 0.00
CA MET A 1 -16.73 28.36 -0.57
C MET A 1 -15.36 27.74 -0.36
N THR A 2 -14.64 27.43 -1.43
CA THR A 2 -13.31 26.81 -1.32
C THR A 2 -12.30 27.81 -0.76
N THR A 3 -11.64 27.47 0.34
CA THR A 3 -10.63 28.31 0.99
C THR A 3 -9.23 27.84 0.64
N ALA A 4 -8.31 28.77 0.40
CA ALA A 4 -6.88 28.43 0.34
C ALA A 4 -6.48 27.69 1.64
N GLY A 5 -5.75 26.59 1.52
CA GLY A 5 -5.44 25.70 2.64
C GLY A 5 -6.45 24.57 2.88
N SER A 6 -7.52 24.45 2.08
CA SER A 6 -8.38 23.25 2.09
C SER A 6 -7.62 22.00 1.63
N PHE A 7 -8.05 20.85 2.14
CA PHE A 7 -7.44 19.54 1.86
C PHE A 7 -8.43 18.65 1.11
N TYR A 8 -7.93 17.82 0.21
CA TYR A 8 -8.74 16.98 -0.67
C TYR A 8 -8.22 15.55 -0.72
N TYR A 9 -9.11 14.57 -0.71
CA TYR A 9 -8.80 13.19 -1.04
C TYR A 9 -8.91 12.98 -2.56
N LEU A 10 -7.84 12.56 -3.21
CA LEU A 10 -7.69 12.60 -4.67
C LEU A 10 -7.64 11.20 -5.27
N ARG A 11 -8.15 11.08 -6.50
CA ARG A 11 -8.20 9.80 -7.24
C ARG A 11 -6.79 9.47 -7.76
N PRO A 12 -6.52 8.17 -8.00
CA PRO A 12 -5.31 7.73 -8.69
C PRO A 12 -5.12 8.49 -10.02
N GLY A 13 -3.86 8.78 -10.36
CA GLY A 13 -3.49 9.55 -11.56
C GLY A 13 -3.52 11.08 -11.38
N THR A 14 -3.88 11.60 -10.19
CA THR A 14 -3.77 13.04 -9.93
C THR A 14 -2.32 13.49 -9.76
N PHE A 15 -1.50 12.62 -9.14
CA PHE A 15 -0.06 12.77 -8.97
C PHE A 15 0.64 11.52 -9.53
N ASP A 16 1.96 11.59 -9.68
CA ASP A 16 2.82 10.47 -10.05
C ASP A 16 3.05 9.55 -8.84
N VAL A 17 1.96 8.99 -8.32
CA VAL A 17 1.94 7.97 -7.26
C VAL A 17 0.92 6.90 -7.61
N LEU A 18 1.20 5.65 -7.22
CA LEU A 18 0.35 4.49 -7.53
C LEU A 18 -0.76 4.32 -6.49
N GLY A 19 -1.70 5.26 -6.45
CA GLY A 19 -2.82 5.17 -5.52
C GLY A 19 -3.63 6.43 -5.32
N TYR A 20 -4.58 6.32 -4.38
CA TYR A 20 -5.23 7.49 -3.81
C TYR A 20 -4.22 8.32 -3.00
N SER A 21 -4.43 9.63 -2.95
CA SER A 21 -3.52 10.57 -2.29
C SER A 21 -4.29 11.72 -1.67
N TYR A 22 -3.64 12.50 -0.81
CA TYR A 22 -4.20 13.75 -0.31
C TYR A 22 -3.51 14.93 -0.96
N GLY A 23 -4.26 16.00 -1.19
CA GLY A 23 -3.76 17.23 -1.77
C GLY A 23 -4.16 18.45 -0.95
N LYS A 24 -3.28 19.44 -0.90
CA LYS A 24 -3.52 20.74 -0.29
C LYS A 24 -3.64 21.80 -1.37
N LEU A 25 -4.73 22.56 -1.34
CA LEU A 25 -4.92 23.71 -2.21
C LEU A 25 -4.10 24.89 -1.68
N GLU A 26 -3.21 25.46 -2.50
CA GLU A 26 -2.38 26.60 -2.07
C GLU A 26 -2.92 27.96 -2.49
N GLU A 27 -3.40 28.09 -3.72
CA GLU A 27 -3.94 29.35 -4.22
C GLU A 27 -5.17 29.11 -5.08
N VAL A 28 -6.17 30.00 -4.95
CA VAL A 28 -7.35 30.06 -5.82
C VAL A 28 -7.00 30.88 -7.07
N ALA A 29 -5.91 30.56 -7.75
CA ALA A 29 -5.56 31.20 -9.02
C ALA A 29 -6.38 30.56 -10.15
N SER A 30 -7.65 30.96 -10.27
CA SER A 30 -8.54 30.47 -11.31
C SER A 30 -8.24 31.16 -12.65
N ARG A 31 -7.61 30.42 -13.57
CA ARG A 31 -7.94 30.54 -15.00
C ARG A 31 -8.86 29.37 -15.34
N ARG A 32 -10.10 29.66 -15.72
CA ARG A 32 -11.10 28.66 -16.16
C ARG A 32 -11.45 27.57 -15.13
N GLY A 33 -11.43 27.87 -13.83
CA GLY A 33 -11.85 26.92 -12.78
C GLY A 33 -10.86 25.80 -12.48
N LYS A 34 -9.65 25.87 -13.05
CA LYS A 34 -8.51 25.04 -12.64
C LYS A 34 -7.87 25.62 -11.38
N VAL A 35 -7.40 24.72 -10.52
CA VAL A 35 -6.70 25.04 -9.29
C VAL A 35 -5.44 24.19 -9.17
N LYS A 36 -4.41 24.75 -8.54
CA LYS A 36 -3.16 24.04 -8.27
C LYS A 36 -3.22 23.39 -6.90
N ILE A 37 -2.97 22.09 -6.85
CA ILE A 37 -2.94 21.30 -5.62
C ILE A 37 -1.57 20.66 -5.46
N ASN A 38 -1.02 20.74 -4.25
CA ASN A 38 0.23 20.10 -3.87
C ASN A 38 -0.04 18.78 -3.15
N LEU A 39 0.75 17.75 -3.46
CA LEU A 39 0.70 16.47 -2.77
C LEU A 39 1.00 16.68 -1.27
N VAL A 40 0.15 16.10 -0.42
CA VAL A 40 0.42 16.00 1.00
C VAL A 40 1.26 14.76 1.23
N LEU A 41 2.46 14.93 1.77
CA LEU A 41 3.37 13.84 2.13
C LEU A 41 2.90 13.18 3.42
N SER A 42 1.96 12.24 3.29
CA SER A 42 1.37 11.51 4.42
C SER A 42 1.08 10.06 4.08
N GLY A 43 0.89 9.24 5.12
CA GLY A 43 0.64 7.80 5.00
C GLY A 43 1.69 7.11 4.13
N ARG A 44 1.24 6.39 3.11
CA ARG A 44 2.10 5.66 2.16
C ARG A 44 3.06 6.57 1.39
N TRP A 45 2.69 7.83 1.21
CA TRP A 45 3.44 8.80 0.41
C TRP A 45 4.31 9.74 1.25
N ALA A 46 4.53 9.43 2.53
CA ALA A 46 5.28 10.30 3.45
C ALA A 46 6.72 10.60 2.99
N ASN A 47 7.34 9.70 2.24
CA ASN A 47 8.71 9.84 1.73
C ASN A 47 8.78 10.21 0.24
N GLU A 48 7.64 10.52 -0.38
CA GLU A 48 7.60 10.92 -1.78
C GLU A 48 8.19 12.32 -1.99
N LYS A 49 8.54 12.60 -3.24
CA LYS A 49 8.96 13.95 -3.63
C LYS A 49 7.76 14.91 -3.58
N VAL A 50 8.03 16.18 -3.37
CA VAL A 50 6.99 17.22 -3.49
C VAL A 50 6.50 17.24 -4.94
N GLN A 51 5.19 17.14 -5.12
CA GLN A 51 4.53 17.18 -6.41
C GLN A 51 3.40 18.22 -6.40
N ALA A 52 3.13 18.81 -7.55
CA ALA A 52 1.99 19.70 -7.76
C ALA A 52 1.26 19.30 -9.04
N SER A 53 -0.05 19.42 -9.02
CA SER A 53 -0.93 19.07 -10.14
C SER A 53 -1.99 20.14 -10.34
N GLU A 54 -2.39 20.35 -11.59
CA GLU A 54 -3.53 21.21 -11.93
C GLU A 54 -4.77 20.36 -12.11
N VAL A 55 -5.80 20.65 -11.32
CA VAL A 55 -7.08 19.92 -11.35
C VAL A 55 -8.24 20.88 -11.52
N THR A 56 -9.35 20.40 -12.06
CA THR A 56 -10.59 21.18 -12.10
C THR A 56 -11.22 21.19 -10.72
N LEU A 57 -11.59 22.36 -10.20
CA LEU A 57 -12.19 22.46 -8.87
C LEU A 57 -13.47 21.63 -8.74
N ALA A 58 -14.30 21.62 -9.78
CA ALA A 58 -15.54 20.83 -9.81
C ALA A 58 -15.33 19.32 -9.64
N ASP A 59 -14.17 18.80 -10.05
CA ASP A 59 -13.85 17.36 -9.96
C ASP A 59 -13.46 16.92 -8.54
N ILE A 60 -13.14 17.88 -7.67
CA ILE A 60 -12.59 17.62 -6.32
C ILE A 60 -13.43 18.22 -5.19
N THR A 61 -14.41 19.10 -5.47
CA THR A 61 -15.22 19.78 -4.45
C THR A 61 -15.83 18.80 -3.43
N GLU A 62 -16.40 17.70 -3.90
CA GLU A 62 -17.05 16.67 -3.05
C GLU A 62 -16.06 15.76 -2.32
N ARG A 63 -14.77 16.09 -2.36
CA ARG A 63 -13.68 15.29 -1.80
C ARG A 63 -12.87 16.05 -0.78
N GLU A 64 -13.41 17.18 -0.30
CA GLU A 64 -12.81 17.94 0.78
C GLU A 64 -12.76 17.09 2.06
N VAL A 65 -11.62 17.11 2.73
CA VAL A 65 -11.35 16.35 3.95
C VAL A 65 -10.76 17.25 5.03
N SER A 66 -10.78 16.77 6.28
CA SER A 66 -10.14 17.50 7.36
C SER A 66 -8.61 17.55 7.18
N LYS A 67 -7.99 18.63 7.66
CA LYS A 67 -6.52 18.75 7.69
C LYS A 67 -5.87 17.55 8.39
N ALA A 68 -6.45 17.11 9.51
CA ALA A 68 -5.89 16.01 10.28
C ALA A 68 -5.95 14.67 9.54
N GLU A 69 -7.05 14.39 8.84
CA GLU A 69 -7.16 13.22 7.97
C GLU A 69 -6.05 13.24 6.90
N ALA A 70 -5.90 14.37 6.21
CA ALA A 70 -4.93 14.51 5.13
C ALA A 70 -3.49 14.38 5.63
N LEU A 71 -3.18 14.89 6.83
CA LEU A 71 -1.84 14.79 7.42
C LEU A 71 -1.54 13.40 8.00
N GLN A 72 -2.53 12.68 8.51
CA GLN A 72 -2.35 11.29 8.96
C GLN A 72 -2.28 10.31 7.79
N GLY A 73 -3.08 10.54 6.74
CA GLY A 73 -3.02 9.82 5.48
C GLY A 73 -3.60 8.40 5.44
N PRO A 74 -4.62 7.99 6.23
CA PRO A 74 -5.11 6.60 6.21
C PRO A 74 -5.64 6.16 4.84
N GLY A 75 -6.31 7.06 4.11
CA GLY A 75 -6.84 6.77 2.77
C GLY A 75 -5.79 6.49 1.71
N THR A 76 -4.52 6.87 1.93
CA THR A 76 -3.43 6.60 0.98
C THR A 76 -3.12 5.12 0.82
N PHE A 77 -3.52 4.30 1.80
CA PHE A 77 -3.30 2.87 1.82
C PHE A 77 -4.34 2.10 0.99
N VAL A 78 -5.47 2.70 0.61
CA VAL A 78 -6.50 2.01 -0.18
C VAL A 78 -5.92 1.50 -1.50
N GLY A 79 -6.08 0.19 -1.73
CA GLY A 79 -5.50 -0.55 -2.85
C GLY A 79 -4.04 -0.96 -2.67
N GLY A 80 -3.41 -0.59 -1.56
CA GLY A 80 -2.06 -0.99 -1.18
C GLY A 80 -2.05 -2.30 -0.39
N ALA A 81 -0.95 -3.02 -0.53
CA ALA A 81 -0.66 -4.18 0.28
C ALA A 81 0.10 -3.76 1.54
N ILE A 82 -0.25 -4.36 2.66
CA ILE A 82 0.32 -4.01 3.95
C ILE A 82 0.80 -5.24 4.72
N CYS A 83 1.71 -5.01 5.65
CA CYS A 83 1.99 -5.90 6.77
C CYS A 83 1.60 -5.20 8.08
N THR A 84 0.81 -5.89 8.91
CA THR A 84 0.36 -5.36 10.20
C THR A 84 0.26 -6.48 11.24
N ALA A 85 0.24 -6.10 12.51
CA ALA A 85 0.00 -7.03 13.60
C ALA A 85 -1.49 -7.41 13.68
N ARG A 86 -1.78 -8.71 13.65
CA ARG A 86 -3.13 -9.28 13.80
C ARG A 86 -3.15 -10.26 14.97
N VAL A 87 -4.28 -10.38 15.65
CA VAL A 87 -4.52 -11.44 16.65
C VAL A 87 -5.57 -12.39 16.08
N PRO A 88 -5.17 -13.52 15.48
CA PRO A 88 -6.11 -14.53 15.00
C PRO A 88 -6.94 -15.07 16.16
N LEU A 89 -8.14 -15.58 15.86
CA LEU A 89 -9.03 -16.17 16.87
C LEU A 89 -8.31 -17.29 17.63
N GLY A 90 -8.24 -17.18 18.96
CA GLY A 90 -7.58 -18.15 19.83
C GLY A 90 -6.04 -18.17 19.75
N GLY A 91 -5.43 -17.22 19.02
CA GLY A 91 -3.99 -17.15 18.80
C GLY A 91 -3.29 -16.03 19.56
N VAL A 92 -1.97 -15.93 19.33
CA VAL A 92 -1.14 -14.81 19.79
C VAL A 92 -1.03 -13.73 18.71
N ARG A 93 -0.53 -12.55 19.08
CA ARG A 93 -0.28 -11.46 18.13
C ARG A 93 0.83 -11.83 17.15
N VAL A 94 0.50 -11.88 15.87
CA VAL A 94 1.40 -12.27 14.77
C VAL A 94 1.45 -11.20 13.67
N TRP A 95 2.47 -11.27 12.83
CA TRP A 95 2.51 -10.52 11.57
C TRP A 95 1.58 -11.16 10.54
N ALA A 96 0.74 -10.32 9.94
CA ALA A 96 -0.19 -10.69 8.89
C ALA A 96 -0.07 -9.73 7.70
N TYR A 97 -0.36 -10.26 6.52
CA TYR A 97 -0.30 -9.53 5.26
C TYR A 97 -1.70 -9.43 4.69
N GLY A 98 -2.09 -8.24 4.28
CA GLY A 98 -3.41 -7.98 3.76
C GLY A 98 -3.41 -6.87 2.74
N LEU A 99 -4.53 -6.74 2.06
CA LEU A 99 -4.77 -5.70 1.07
C LEU A 99 -5.83 -4.74 1.63
N VAL A 100 -5.53 -3.45 1.63
CA VAL A 100 -6.47 -2.44 2.14
C VAL A 100 -7.54 -2.17 1.08
N THR A 101 -8.80 -2.38 1.44
CA THR A 101 -9.96 -2.24 0.55
C THR A 101 -10.76 -0.98 0.79
N GLY A 102 -10.58 -0.36 1.95
CA GLY A 102 -11.33 0.82 2.36
C GLY A 102 -10.70 1.48 3.58
N TYR A 103 -11.21 2.65 3.93
CA TYR A 103 -10.82 3.35 5.15
C TYR A 103 -12.00 4.16 5.68
N GLN A 104 -11.95 4.50 6.97
CA GLN A 104 -12.86 5.46 7.58
C GLN A 104 -12.06 6.47 8.40
N TRP A 105 -12.61 7.66 8.55
CA TRP A 105 -12.04 8.72 9.38
C TRP A 105 -13.09 9.31 10.31
N SER A 106 -12.74 9.45 11.59
CA SER A 106 -13.56 10.14 12.57
C SER A 106 -13.02 11.53 12.84
N THR A 107 -13.67 12.56 12.29
CA THR A 107 -13.30 13.97 12.57
C THR A 107 -13.44 14.33 14.04
N HIS A 108 -14.37 13.72 14.78
CA HIS A 108 -14.51 13.97 16.22
C HIS A 108 -13.33 13.37 17.02
N ARG A 109 -12.93 12.13 16.71
CA ARG A 109 -11.87 11.42 17.45
C ARG A 109 -10.47 11.71 16.94
N GLN A 110 -10.35 12.26 15.73
CA GLN A 110 -9.08 12.47 15.03
C GLN A 110 -8.32 11.15 14.80
N GLU A 111 -9.09 10.10 14.51
CA GLU A 111 -8.63 8.73 14.35
C GLU A 111 -9.20 8.12 13.07
N GLY A 112 -8.42 7.25 12.44
CA GLY A 112 -8.82 6.51 11.25
C GLY A 112 -8.82 5.00 11.48
N THR A 113 -9.53 4.29 10.60
CA THR A 113 -9.44 2.83 10.46
C THR A 113 -9.22 2.49 8.99
N VAL A 114 -8.64 1.31 8.75
CA VAL A 114 -8.49 0.74 7.41
C VAL A 114 -9.16 -0.63 7.39
N ASP A 115 -9.90 -0.91 6.32
CA ASP A 115 -10.49 -2.23 6.09
C ASP A 115 -9.48 -3.07 5.32
N VAL A 116 -9.05 -4.18 5.93
CA VAL A 116 -7.96 -5.02 5.44
C VAL A 116 -8.51 -6.40 5.09
N ASN A 117 -8.36 -6.79 3.83
CA ASN A 117 -8.63 -8.15 3.39
C ASN A 117 -7.37 -9.02 3.57
N PHE A 118 -7.44 -9.98 4.50
CA PHE A 118 -6.35 -10.93 4.78
C PHE A 118 -6.46 -12.23 3.95
N GLY A 119 -7.39 -12.28 2.99
CA GLY A 119 -7.70 -13.43 2.14
C GLY A 119 -8.81 -14.32 2.71
N ASP A 120 -8.81 -14.54 4.03
CA ASP A 120 -9.83 -15.31 4.77
C ASP A 120 -10.98 -14.45 5.28
N SER A 121 -10.67 -13.23 5.70
CA SER A 121 -11.60 -12.26 6.26
C SER A 121 -11.27 -10.84 5.79
N THR A 122 -12.26 -9.96 5.89
CA THR A 122 -12.02 -8.51 5.90
C THR A 122 -12.22 -8.01 7.32
N GLU A 123 -11.21 -7.35 7.86
CA GLU A 123 -11.20 -6.84 9.23
C GLU A 123 -10.91 -5.34 9.22
N THR A 124 -11.65 -4.59 10.04
CA THR A 124 -11.37 -3.16 10.26
C THR A 124 -10.29 -3.03 11.32
N VAL A 125 -9.14 -2.47 10.93
CA VAL A 125 -7.96 -2.29 11.76
C VAL A 125 -7.77 -0.80 12.08
N PRO A 126 -7.50 -0.42 13.33
CA PRO A 126 -7.13 0.95 13.66
C PRO A 126 -5.93 1.42 12.85
N TYR A 127 -6.02 2.60 12.24
CA TYR A 127 -4.88 3.20 11.55
C TYR A 127 -3.87 3.68 12.58
N GLN A 128 -2.67 3.08 12.55
CA GLN A 128 -1.53 3.47 13.36
C GLN A 128 -0.29 3.40 12.47
N ALA A 129 0.31 4.55 12.16
CA ALA A 129 1.42 4.65 11.22
C ALA A 129 2.60 3.73 11.58
N ASP A 130 2.84 3.50 12.87
CA ASP A 130 3.95 2.64 13.34
C ASP A 130 3.67 1.14 13.18
N ASN A 131 2.40 0.74 13.12
CA ASN A 131 1.97 -0.67 13.10
C ASN A 131 1.50 -1.13 11.71
N LEU A 132 1.23 -0.19 10.80
CA LEU A 132 0.80 -0.46 9.44
C LEU A 132 1.96 -0.20 8.47
N GLN A 133 2.61 -1.25 8.00
CA GLN A 133 3.71 -1.13 7.04
C GLN A 133 3.17 -1.31 5.62
N ASP A 134 3.37 -0.31 4.76
CA ASP A 134 3.20 -0.50 3.32
C ASP A 134 4.27 -1.47 2.81
N VAL A 135 3.87 -2.43 1.98
CA VAL A 135 4.78 -3.42 1.40
C VAL A 135 4.56 -3.51 -0.10
N SER A 136 5.63 -3.78 -0.85
CA SER A 136 5.50 -4.03 -2.29
C SER A 136 4.73 -5.32 -2.56
N VAL A 137 4.17 -5.44 -3.77
CA VAL A 137 3.25 -6.54 -4.12
C VAL A 137 3.94 -7.91 -4.11
N GLU A 138 5.24 -7.97 -4.41
CA GLU A 138 6.05 -9.18 -4.32
C GLU A 138 6.33 -9.56 -2.86
N ILE A 139 6.55 -8.59 -1.95
CA ILE A 139 6.64 -8.87 -0.52
C ILE A 139 5.29 -9.35 0.01
N TYR A 140 4.19 -8.77 -0.47
CA TYR A 140 2.84 -9.22 -0.17
C TYR A 140 2.53 -10.62 -0.73
N ALA A 141 3.13 -11.02 -1.85
CA ALA A 141 2.98 -12.37 -2.37
C ALA A 141 3.76 -13.40 -1.54
N LEU A 142 5.02 -13.07 -1.22
CA LEU A 142 5.96 -13.92 -0.48
C LEU A 142 5.67 -13.97 1.03
N ARG A 143 5.03 -12.94 1.58
CA ARG A 143 4.59 -12.82 2.99
C ARG A 143 5.65 -13.31 3.99
N PRO A 144 6.87 -12.76 3.95
CA PRO A 144 7.93 -13.21 4.85
C PRO A 144 7.50 -13.07 6.31
N CYS A 145 7.81 -14.02 7.18
CA CYS A 145 7.38 -13.95 8.59
C CYS A 145 5.85 -13.96 8.81
N ALA A 146 5.03 -14.35 7.82
CA ALA A 146 3.61 -14.61 8.06
C ALA A 146 3.42 -15.56 9.26
N SER A 147 2.50 -15.21 10.15
CA SER A 147 2.22 -15.96 11.39
C SER A 147 3.38 -16.02 12.40
N CYS A 148 4.47 -15.28 12.20
CA CYS A 148 5.48 -15.11 13.23
C CYS A 148 4.95 -14.20 14.32
N GLY A 149 5.18 -14.56 15.58
CA GLY A 149 4.82 -13.72 16.72
C GLY A 149 5.54 -12.38 16.68
N THR A 150 4.82 -11.30 16.97
CA THR A 150 5.39 -9.94 17.01
C THR A 150 6.50 -9.76 18.06
N SER A 151 6.53 -10.59 19.10
CA SER A 151 7.63 -10.63 20.08
C SER A 151 8.84 -11.43 19.60
N ALA A 152 8.69 -12.28 18.58
CA ALA A 152 9.78 -13.09 18.03
C ALA A 152 10.45 -12.40 16.83
N VAL A 153 9.73 -11.51 16.16
CA VAL A 153 10.24 -10.64 15.09
C VAL A 153 9.70 -9.25 15.35
N MET A 154 10.56 -8.35 15.83
CA MET A 154 10.18 -6.96 16.12
C MET A 154 9.96 -6.16 14.82
N PRO A 155 9.22 -5.04 14.85
CA PRO A 155 8.90 -4.27 13.63
C PRO A 155 10.13 -3.85 12.81
N ARG A 156 11.26 -3.55 13.46
CA ARG A 156 12.52 -3.19 12.79
C ARG A 156 13.17 -4.38 12.10
N GLU A 157 13.16 -5.55 12.74
CA GLU A 157 13.69 -6.79 12.13
C GLU A 157 12.84 -7.19 10.93
N LEU A 158 11.51 -7.04 11.03
CA LEU A 158 10.58 -7.28 9.93
C LEU A 158 10.91 -6.43 8.71
N LYS A 159 11.13 -5.11 8.89
CA LYS A 159 11.51 -4.19 7.81
C LYS A 159 12.81 -4.61 7.13
N GLN A 160 13.81 -5.05 7.89
CA GLN A 160 15.08 -5.52 7.35
C GLN A 160 14.90 -6.82 6.54
N ILE A 161 14.03 -7.72 6.99
CA ILE A 161 13.70 -8.94 6.26
C ILE A 161 12.98 -8.60 4.95
N HIS A 162 12.01 -7.68 4.97
CA HIS A 162 11.34 -7.19 3.75
C HIS A 162 12.34 -6.62 2.76
N GLU A 163 13.21 -5.73 3.22
CA GLU A 163 14.22 -5.11 2.36
C GLU A 163 15.18 -6.14 1.75
N LYS A 164 15.62 -7.14 2.54
CA LYS A 164 16.50 -8.20 2.04
C LYS A 164 15.81 -9.05 0.97
N VAL A 165 14.57 -9.46 1.20
CA VAL A 165 13.79 -10.24 0.23
C VAL A 165 13.53 -9.40 -1.03
N TYR A 166 13.16 -8.13 -0.87
CA TYR A 166 12.91 -7.20 -1.97
C TYR A 166 14.14 -7.04 -2.86
N LYS A 167 15.31 -6.77 -2.27
CA LYS A 167 16.57 -6.61 -3.02
C LYS A 167 16.97 -7.88 -3.75
N LYS A 168 16.74 -9.05 -3.15
CA LYS A 168 17.03 -10.35 -3.78
C LYS A 168 16.10 -10.66 -4.94
N PHE A 169 14.80 -10.40 -4.78
CA PHE A 169 13.83 -10.58 -5.84
C PHE A 169 14.09 -9.64 -7.02
N ASN A 170 14.34 -8.36 -6.74
CA ASN A 170 14.51 -7.34 -7.76
C ASN A 170 15.95 -7.20 -8.30
N GLY A 171 16.91 -7.94 -7.74
CA GLY A 171 18.32 -7.84 -8.14
C GLY A 171 18.93 -6.46 -7.86
N ALA A 172 18.51 -5.80 -6.79
CA ALA A 172 19.17 -4.59 -6.33
C ALA A 172 20.46 -5.00 -5.60
N ASP A 173 21.60 -4.57 -6.14
CA ASP A 173 22.95 -4.88 -5.67
C ASP A 173 23.38 -6.36 -5.80
N GLN A 174 22.57 -7.21 -6.43
CA GLN A 174 22.85 -8.65 -6.64
C GLN A 174 22.05 -9.22 -7.83
N ILE A 175 22.24 -10.49 -8.18
CA ILE A 175 21.45 -11.16 -9.22
C ILE A 175 20.01 -11.34 -8.73
N ALA A 176 19.04 -10.99 -9.58
CA ALA A 176 17.62 -11.17 -9.30
C ALA A 176 17.26 -12.67 -9.21
N VAL A 177 16.52 -13.06 -8.17
CA VAL A 177 16.11 -14.44 -7.92
C VAL A 177 14.59 -14.53 -7.89
N GLN A 178 14.01 -15.40 -8.71
CA GLN A 178 12.57 -15.65 -8.71
C GLN A 178 12.17 -16.86 -7.85
N ASN A 179 13.09 -17.83 -7.70
CA ASN A 179 12.82 -19.06 -6.99
C ASN A 179 12.44 -18.78 -5.53
N VAL A 180 11.20 -19.11 -5.15
CA VAL A 180 10.67 -18.86 -3.81
C VAL A 180 11.52 -19.54 -2.75
N ASP A 181 11.97 -20.78 -2.97
CA ASP A 181 12.80 -21.52 -2.01
C ASP A 181 14.16 -20.83 -1.77
N GLU A 182 14.75 -20.23 -2.81
CA GLU A 182 15.98 -19.47 -2.67
C GLU A 182 15.77 -18.13 -1.97
N LEU A 183 14.64 -17.47 -2.20
CA LEU A 183 14.28 -16.21 -1.55
C LEU A 183 14.08 -16.37 -0.04
N VAL A 184 13.75 -17.58 0.42
CA VAL A 184 13.41 -17.86 1.83
C VAL A 184 14.55 -18.41 2.68
N VAL A 185 15.72 -18.75 2.10
CA VAL A 185 16.85 -19.36 2.84
C VAL A 185 17.28 -18.55 4.06
N ASP A 186 17.21 -17.23 3.99
CA ASP A 186 17.66 -16.31 5.05
C ASP A 186 16.53 -15.65 5.83
N ALA A 187 15.28 -15.94 5.48
CA ALA A 187 14.12 -15.28 6.07
C ALA A 187 13.29 -16.33 6.83
N ARG A 188 12.61 -15.91 7.91
CA ARG A 188 11.71 -16.79 8.69
C ARG A 188 10.40 -17.01 7.92
N VAL A 189 10.49 -17.47 6.68
CA VAL A 189 9.37 -17.66 5.76
C VAL A 189 9.05 -19.15 5.73
N LYS A 190 7.78 -19.49 5.94
CA LYS A 190 7.31 -20.81 5.53
C LYS A 190 7.16 -20.79 4.00
N PRO A 191 7.62 -21.81 3.26
CA PRO A 191 7.44 -21.86 1.81
C PRO A 191 6.01 -21.49 1.42
N VAL A 192 5.85 -20.44 0.62
CA VAL A 192 4.53 -20.03 0.13
C VAL A 192 4.20 -20.87 -1.08
N SER A 193 3.01 -21.45 -1.09
CA SER A 193 2.51 -22.13 -2.28
C SER A 193 2.28 -21.11 -3.39
N GLU A 194 2.98 -21.28 -4.51
CA GLU A 194 2.79 -20.46 -5.73
C GLU A 194 1.37 -20.56 -6.30
N ALA A 195 0.66 -21.66 -6.01
CA ALA A 195 -0.74 -21.85 -6.38
C ALA A 195 -1.73 -21.14 -5.43
N ALA A 196 -1.27 -20.61 -4.30
CA ALA A 196 -2.13 -19.85 -3.39
C ALA A 196 -2.71 -18.63 -4.12
N ILE A 197 -4.00 -18.40 -3.91
CA ILE A 197 -4.71 -17.26 -4.49
C ILE A 197 -4.68 -16.10 -3.50
N LEU A 198 -4.29 -14.92 -3.98
CA LEU A 198 -4.28 -13.68 -3.21
C LEU A 198 -5.17 -12.62 -3.86
N PRO A 199 -5.85 -11.79 -3.05
CA PRO A 199 -6.54 -10.62 -3.54
C PRO A 199 -5.52 -9.54 -3.96
N ILE A 200 -5.81 -8.86 -5.07
CA ILE A 200 -5.11 -7.65 -5.52
C ILE A 200 -6.16 -6.61 -5.85
N PHE A 201 -5.83 -5.34 -5.63
CA PHE A 201 -6.73 -4.25 -5.96
C PHE A 201 -6.48 -3.78 -7.40
N ASP A 202 -7.44 -4.01 -8.27
CA ASP A 202 -7.50 -3.32 -9.56
C ASP A 202 -7.96 -1.89 -9.30
N ILE A 203 -6.98 -0.99 -9.28
CA ILE A 203 -7.20 0.42 -9.01
C ILE A 203 -7.98 1.13 -10.12
N THR A 204 -7.90 0.63 -11.35
CA THR A 204 -8.58 1.22 -12.52
C THR A 204 -10.08 0.99 -12.42
N ASN A 205 -10.47 -0.23 -12.04
CA ASN A 205 -11.88 -0.63 -11.92
C ASN A 205 -12.42 -0.56 -10.48
N SER A 206 -11.57 -0.22 -9.50
CA SER A 206 -11.89 -0.24 -8.07
C SER A 206 -12.48 -1.57 -7.61
N LYS A 207 -11.82 -2.69 -7.98
CA LYS A 207 -12.29 -4.05 -7.72
C LYS A 207 -11.19 -4.92 -7.13
N LEU A 208 -11.60 -5.93 -6.38
CA LEU A 208 -10.73 -7.02 -5.96
C LEU A 208 -10.63 -8.08 -7.06
N CYS A 209 -9.42 -8.32 -7.51
CA CYS A 209 -9.07 -9.43 -8.38
C CYS A 209 -8.39 -10.52 -7.55
N HIS A 210 -8.57 -11.77 -7.93
CA HIS A 210 -7.96 -12.91 -7.25
C HIS A 210 -7.03 -13.60 -8.23
N VAL A 211 -5.73 -13.62 -7.94
CA VAL A 211 -4.73 -14.23 -8.81
C VAL A 211 -3.78 -15.08 -7.99
N SER A 212 -3.10 -16.02 -8.65
CA SER A 212 -2.12 -16.86 -7.97
C SER A 212 -0.87 -16.06 -7.59
N VAL A 213 -0.22 -16.47 -6.50
CA VAL A 213 1.11 -15.98 -6.11
C VAL A 213 2.08 -16.05 -7.29
N LYS A 214 2.05 -17.16 -8.05
CA LYS A 214 2.82 -17.30 -9.29
C LYS A 214 2.59 -16.16 -10.28
N HIS A 215 1.34 -15.84 -10.56
CA HIS A 215 0.99 -14.76 -11.50
C HIS A 215 1.56 -13.42 -11.03
N ILE A 216 1.49 -13.13 -9.73
CA ILE A 216 2.06 -11.89 -9.16
C ILE A 216 3.57 -11.87 -9.37
N LEU A 217 4.27 -12.92 -8.93
CA LEU A 217 5.72 -12.97 -9.00
C LEU A 217 6.21 -12.94 -10.44
N ASP A 218 5.57 -13.66 -11.36
CA ASP A 218 5.90 -13.62 -12.79
C ASP A 218 5.68 -12.21 -13.37
N HIS A 219 4.54 -11.57 -13.05
CA HIS A 219 4.25 -10.22 -13.53
C HIS A 219 5.31 -9.21 -13.09
N VAL A 220 5.61 -9.17 -11.79
CA VAL A 220 6.59 -8.22 -11.25
C VAL A 220 7.99 -8.55 -11.77
N PHE A 221 8.36 -9.83 -11.82
CA PHE A 221 9.73 -10.22 -12.19
C PHE A 221 10.04 -9.93 -13.66
N TYR A 222 9.13 -10.29 -14.57
CA TYR A 222 9.33 -10.16 -16.02
C TYR A 222 8.87 -8.82 -16.56
N LYS A 223 7.65 -8.39 -16.25
CA LYS A 223 7.07 -7.19 -16.84
C LYS A 223 7.60 -5.93 -16.15
N ASP A 224 7.39 -5.81 -14.84
CA ASP A 224 7.79 -4.61 -14.11
C ASP A 224 9.32 -4.53 -13.95
N GLY A 225 9.95 -5.69 -13.79
CA GLY A 225 11.40 -5.85 -13.76
C GLY A 225 12.09 -5.74 -15.11
N ASN A 226 11.33 -5.63 -16.21
CA ASN A 226 11.83 -5.56 -17.59
C ASN A 226 12.82 -6.70 -17.94
N ARG A 227 12.43 -7.94 -17.61
CA ARG A 227 13.20 -9.17 -17.86
C ARG A 227 12.48 -10.05 -18.88
N PRO A 228 13.21 -10.75 -19.78
CA PRO A 228 12.58 -11.60 -20.77
C PRO A 228 11.87 -12.79 -20.09
N PRO A 229 10.57 -13.02 -20.39
CA PRO A 229 9.85 -14.18 -19.86
C PRO A 229 10.33 -15.47 -20.54
N PRO A 230 10.20 -16.63 -19.85
CA PRO A 230 10.39 -17.92 -20.48
C PRO A 230 9.32 -18.16 -21.57
N ALA A 231 9.65 -19.00 -22.55
CA ALA A 231 8.75 -19.30 -23.65
C ALA A 231 7.43 -19.91 -23.15
N GLY A 232 6.30 -19.32 -23.54
CA GLY A 232 4.95 -19.80 -23.19
C GLY A 232 4.33 -19.19 -21.93
N LEU A 233 4.94 -18.13 -21.38
CA LEU A 233 4.40 -17.31 -20.29
C LEU A 233 3.75 -16.03 -20.83
#